data_AF-A0A6J2U4D2-F1
#
_entry.id   AF-A0A6J2U4D2-F1
#
_cell.length_a   1.000
_cell.length_b   1.000
_cell.length_c   1.000
_cell.angle_alpha   90.00
_cell.angle_beta   90.00
_cell.angle_gamma   90.00
#
_symmetry.space_group_name_H-M   'P 1'
#
loop_
_entity.id
_entity.type
_entity.pdbx_description
1 polymer ?
#
loop_
_entity_poly.entity_id
_entity_poly.type
_entity_poly.pdbx_seq_one_letter_code
_entity_poly.pdbx_strand_id
1 'polypeptide(L)'
;MQRPAHNISSDIMSRMSVFENTTRTHSSADENTAGDMMSMSSSPPPTPTGVQTDAEGLILPKKLINPCLENTDRKELHRELKFNNRIGKSVLNQKSELQRAYDKQKERHAAAEQHSPEPDLGAGLKGELGRVIMERAQKHEAAAQKQNADVDDERQYVNPEYLNVRAKLRTAHAPN
;
A
#
# COMPACT_ATOMS: atom_id res chain seq x y z
N MET A 1 29.47 -18.84 7.82
CA MET A 1 28.42 -19.70 7.22
C MET A 1 27.86 -18.97 6.00
N GLN A 2 28.07 -19.52 4.81
CA GLN A 2 27.71 -18.88 3.53
C GLN A 2 26.35 -19.43 3.08
N ARG A 3 25.38 -18.55 2.80
CA ARG A 3 24.02 -18.96 2.39
C ARG A 3 24.02 -19.44 0.93
N PRO A 4 23.26 -20.49 0.59
CA PRO A 4 23.16 -20.96 -0.79
C PRO A 4 22.31 -19.98 -1.62
N ALA A 5 22.83 -19.57 -2.78
CA ALA A 5 22.09 -18.79 -3.76
C ALA A 5 21.03 -19.66 -4.46
N HIS A 6 19.84 -19.11 -4.65
CA HIS A 6 18.73 -19.80 -5.32
C HIS A 6 18.89 -19.63 -6.83
N ASN A 7 19.46 -20.62 -7.51
CA ASN A 7 19.50 -20.66 -8.97
C ASN A 7 18.11 -21.04 -9.50
N ILE A 8 17.33 -20.02 -9.88
CA ILE A 8 16.10 -20.21 -10.62
C ILE A 8 16.47 -20.71 -12.02
N SER A 9 15.93 -21.86 -12.43
CA SER A 9 16.19 -22.44 -13.75
C SER A 9 15.82 -21.47 -14.87
N SER A 10 16.66 -21.39 -15.91
CA SER A 10 16.42 -20.56 -17.11
C SER A 10 15.09 -20.88 -17.79
N ASP A 11 14.62 -22.13 -17.68
CA ASP A 11 13.32 -22.55 -18.20
C ASP A 11 12.15 -21.87 -17.48
N ILE A 12 12.30 -21.58 -16.18
CA ILE A 12 11.28 -20.86 -15.41
C ILE A 12 11.24 -19.40 -15.86
N MET A 13 12.39 -18.76 -16.04
CA MET A 13 12.46 -17.38 -16.56
C MET A 13 11.90 -17.29 -17.99
N SER A 14 12.20 -18.26 -18.85
CA SER A 14 11.69 -18.32 -20.21
C SER A 14 10.16 -18.48 -20.24
N ARG A 15 9.60 -19.35 -19.38
CA ARG A 15 8.15 -19.53 -19.23
C ARG A 15 7.46 -18.29 -18.65
N MET A 16 8.09 -17.59 -17.71
CA MET A 16 7.57 -16.32 -17.19
C MET A 16 7.55 -15.22 -18.26
N SER A 17 8.52 -15.19 -19.17
CA SER A 17 8.56 -14.20 -20.27
C SER A 17 7.38 -14.32 -21.25
N VAL A 18 6.80 -15.52 -21.38
CA VAL A 18 5.63 -15.75 -22.26
C VAL A 18 4.38 -15.06 -21.71
N PHE A 19 4.28 -14.89 -20.38
CA PHE A 19 3.12 -14.25 -19.75
C PHE A 19 3.22 -12.73 -19.66
N GLU A 20 4.41 -12.14 -19.84
CA GLU A 20 4.60 -10.68 -19.80
C GLU A 20 4.19 -9.96 -21.10
N ASN A 21 3.94 -10.69 -22.19
CA ASN A 21 3.65 -10.08 -23.50
C ASN A 21 2.16 -9.97 -23.87
N THR A 22 1.22 -10.41 -23.02
CA THR A 22 -0.21 -10.33 -23.40
C THR A 22 -0.80 -8.92 -23.37
N THR A 23 -0.05 -7.91 -22.92
CA THR A 23 -0.47 -6.50 -22.94
C THR A 23 0.18 -5.68 -24.07
N ARG A 24 1.03 -6.28 -24.91
CA ARG A 24 1.88 -5.52 -25.85
C ARG A 24 1.62 -5.74 -27.35
N THR A 25 0.52 -6.39 -27.74
CA THR A 25 0.16 -6.57 -29.16
C THR A 25 -1.21 -5.99 -29.49
N HIS A 26 -1.35 -4.67 -29.38
CA HIS A 26 -2.20 -3.94 -30.31
C HIS A 26 -1.29 -2.99 -31.09
N SER A 27 -0.88 -3.52 -32.25
CA SER A 27 -0.24 -2.80 -33.35
C SER A 27 -0.88 -1.42 -33.53
N SER A 28 -0.05 -0.41 -33.31
CA SER A 28 -0.24 0.96 -33.72
C SER A 28 -0.19 1.03 -35.25
N ALA A 29 -1.35 1.02 -35.88
CA ALA A 29 -1.52 1.73 -37.15
C ALA A 29 -1.75 3.20 -36.79
N ASP A 30 -0.67 3.95 -36.71
CA ASP A 30 -0.69 5.40 -36.63
C ASP A 30 -1.21 5.96 -37.96
N GLU A 31 -2.44 6.48 -37.96
CA GLU A 31 -2.85 7.46 -38.96
C GLU A 31 -2.81 8.86 -38.34
N ASN A 32 -1.81 9.62 -38.78
CA ASN A 32 -1.75 11.07 -38.67
C ASN A 32 -3.08 11.70 -39.12
N THR A 33 -3.74 12.45 -38.24
CA THR A 33 -4.70 13.49 -38.65
C THR A 33 -4.62 14.68 -37.71
N ALA A 34 -3.51 15.42 -37.81
CA ALA A 34 -3.52 16.85 -37.53
C ALA A 34 -4.16 17.53 -38.76
N GLY A 35 -5.43 17.90 -38.65
CA GLY A 35 -6.12 18.64 -39.70
C GLY A 35 -7.63 18.41 -39.65
N ASP A 36 -8.36 19.52 -39.74
CA ASP A 36 -9.80 19.61 -40.04
C ASP A 36 -10.77 19.58 -38.85
N MET A 37 -10.90 20.75 -38.21
CA MET A 37 -12.09 21.11 -37.45
C MET A 37 -13.22 21.43 -38.44
N MET A 38 -13.92 20.42 -38.96
CA MET A 38 -15.15 20.64 -39.75
C MET A 38 -16.40 20.12 -39.04
N SER A 39 -17.35 21.04 -38.92
CA SER A 39 -18.71 20.88 -38.42
C SER A 39 -19.43 19.72 -39.12
N MET A 40 -19.86 18.71 -38.35
CA MET A 40 -20.66 17.60 -38.86
C MET A 40 -22.01 17.55 -38.11
N SER A 41 -22.88 18.51 -38.43
CA SER A 41 -24.32 18.37 -38.24
C SER A 41 -24.96 17.93 -39.55
N SER A 42 -24.59 16.75 -40.03
CA SER A 42 -25.29 16.07 -41.11
C SER A 42 -25.81 14.74 -40.57
N SER A 43 -27.08 14.74 -40.15
CA SER A 43 -27.80 13.50 -39.92
C SER A 43 -27.75 12.66 -41.21
N PRO A 44 -27.47 11.35 -41.13
CA PRO A 44 -27.38 10.52 -42.32
C PRO A 44 -28.74 10.52 -43.04
N PRO A 45 -28.78 10.59 -44.38
CA PRO A 45 -30.03 10.46 -45.11
C PRO A 45 -30.68 9.11 -44.78
N PRO A 46 -32.03 9.07 -44.61
CA PRO A 46 -32.74 7.84 -44.29
C PRO A 46 -32.47 6.79 -45.37
N THR A 47 -31.95 5.64 -44.95
CA THR A 47 -31.65 4.55 -45.88
C THR A 47 -32.94 3.89 -46.33
N PRO A 48 -33.15 3.67 -47.65
CA PRO A 48 -34.34 2.99 -48.13
C PRO A 48 -34.39 1.55 -47.59
N THR A 49 -35.47 1.27 -46.87
CA THR A 49 -35.87 -0.03 -46.34
C THR A 49 -36.46 -0.89 -47.46
N GLY A 50 -35.60 -1.41 -48.34
CA GLY A 50 -36.00 -2.31 -49.41
C GLY A 50 -34.82 -2.92 -50.16
N VAL A 51 -35.06 -4.01 -50.88
CA VAL A 51 -34.12 -4.58 -51.85
C VAL A 51 -34.14 -3.67 -53.08
N GLN A 52 -33.02 -3.04 -53.40
CA GLN A 52 -32.91 -2.22 -54.61
C GLN A 52 -32.47 -3.12 -55.76
N THR A 53 -33.19 -3.05 -56.88
CA THR A 53 -32.89 -3.77 -58.10
C THR A 53 -32.57 -2.80 -59.24
N ASP A 54 -31.72 -3.20 -60.17
CA ASP A 54 -31.50 -2.46 -61.42
C ASP A 54 -32.69 -2.61 -62.39
N ALA A 55 -32.58 -2.00 -63.57
CA ALA A 55 -33.60 -2.06 -64.61
C ALA A 55 -33.86 -3.49 -65.14
N GLU A 56 -32.89 -4.39 -64.98
CA GLU A 56 -32.96 -5.79 -65.37
C GLU A 56 -33.40 -6.71 -64.21
N GLY A 57 -33.74 -6.13 -63.06
CA GLY A 57 -34.17 -6.85 -61.86
C GLY A 57 -33.03 -7.42 -61.01
N LEU A 58 -31.77 -7.09 -61.29
CA LEU A 58 -30.62 -7.57 -60.53
C LEU A 58 -30.44 -6.77 -59.23
N ILE A 59 -30.20 -7.45 -58.11
CA ILE A 59 -30.04 -6.81 -56.80
C ILE A 59 -28.75 -5.98 -56.75
N LEU A 60 -28.88 -4.70 -56.38
CA LEU A 60 -27.75 -3.81 -56.20
C LEU A 60 -27.03 -4.09 -54.87
N PRO A 61 -25.67 -4.12 -54.86
CA PRO A 61 -24.91 -4.19 -53.62
C PRO A 61 -25.26 -3.02 -52.68
N LYS A 62 -25.60 -3.35 -51.43
CA LYS A 62 -25.96 -2.37 -50.39
C LYS A 62 -24.91 -2.34 -49.29
N LYS A 63 -24.52 -1.14 -48.87
CA LYS A 63 -23.72 -0.95 -47.65
C LYS A 63 -24.58 -1.31 -46.43
N LEU A 64 -24.12 -2.28 -45.65
CA LEU A 64 -24.77 -2.63 -44.39
C LEU A 64 -24.53 -1.52 -43.36
N ILE A 65 -25.56 -1.23 -42.57
CA ILE A 65 -25.45 -0.30 -41.45
C ILE A 65 -24.61 -0.96 -40.37
N ASN A 66 -23.58 -0.27 -39.89
CA ASN A 66 -22.77 -0.76 -38.80
C ASN A 66 -23.49 -0.46 -37.46
N PRO A 67 -24.00 -1.46 -36.73
CA PRO A 67 -24.71 -1.23 -35.47
C PRO A 67 -23.83 -0.56 -34.41
N CYS A 68 -22.51 -0.69 -34.53
CA CYS A 68 -21.55 -0.03 -33.64
C CYS A 68 -21.45 1.49 -33.84
N LEU A 69 -21.92 2.02 -34.98
CA LEU A 69 -21.92 3.45 -35.27
C LEU A 69 -23.22 4.14 -34.80
N GLU A 70 -24.33 3.40 -34.86
CA GLU A 70 -25.67 3.84 -34.44
C GLU A 70 -25.84 3.79 -32.91
N ASN A 71 -25.21 2.82 -32.22
CA ASN A 71 -25.31 2.70 -30.76
C ASN A 71 -24.39 3.71 -30.04
N THR A 72 -24.98 4.83 -29.60
CA THR A 72 -24.28 5.89 -28.85
C THR A 72 -23.68 5.38 -27.54
N ASP A 73 -24.44 4.65 -26.73
CA ASP A 73 -23.98 4.13 -25.44
C ASP A 73 -22.71 3.29 -25.58
N ARG A 74 -22.67 2.43 -26.61
CA ARG A 74 -21.49 1.62 -26.94
C ARG A 74 -20.29 2.49 -27.33
N LYS A 75 -20.51 3.57 -28.09
CA LYS A 75 -19.44 4.52 -28.48
C LYS A 75 -18.89 5.27 -27.28
N GLU A 76 -19.77 5.67 -26.37
CA GLU A 76 -19.40 6.34 -25.11
C GLU A 76 -18.60 5.40 -24.21
N LEU A 77 -19.10 4.18 -23.98
CA LEU A 77 -18.38 3.16 -23.22
C LEU A 77 -17.00 2.87 -23.81
N HIS A 78 -16.89 2.72 -25.13
CA HIS A 78 -15.60 2.50 -25.80
C HIS A 78 -14.62 3.66 -25.60
N ARG A 79 -15.12 4.90 -25.65
CA ARG A 79 -14.32 6.11 -25.41
C ARG A 79 -13.82 6.14 -23.97
N GLU A 80 -14.70 5.85 -23.00
CA GLU A 80 -14.36 5.81 -21.58
C GLU A 80 -13.33 4.71 -21.28
N LEU A 81 -13.54 3.49 -21.79
CA LEU A 81 -12.60 2.38 -21.60
C LEU A 81 -11.22 2.70 -22.19
N LYS A 82 -11.16 3.28 -23.39
CA LYS A 82 -9.89 3.74 -23.98
C LYS A 82 -9.23 4.82 -23.14
N PHE A 83 -10.00 5.76 -22.62
CA PHE A 83 -9.49 6.82 -21.74
C PHE A 83 -8.92 6.23 -20.44
N ASN A 84 -9.63 5.32 -19.80
CA ASN A 84 -9.20 4.67 -18.56
C ASN A 84 -7.92 3.85 -18.77
N ASN A 85 -7.80 3.11 -19.87
CA ASN A 85 -6.55 2.43 -20.25
C ASN A 85 -5.39 3.41 -20.43
N ARG A 86 -5.61 4.53 -21.14
CA ARG A 86 -4.58 5.55 -21.36
C ARG A 86 -4.12 6.23 -20.07
N ILE A 87 -5.02 6.44 -19.11
CA ILE A 87 -4.72 7.02 -17.79
C ILE A 87 -4.20 5.97 -16.80
N GLY A 88 -4.27 4.67 -17.13
CA GLY A 88 -3.91 3.58 -16.23
C GLY A 88 -4.92 3.30 -15.12
N LYS A 89 -6.17 3.78 -15.26
CA LYS A 89 -7.27 3.46 -14.35
C LYS A 89 -7.87 2.11 -14.73
N SER A 90 -7.63 1.10 -13.90
CA SER A 90 -8.23 -0.21 -14.11
C SER A 90 -9.68 -0.23 -13.63
N VAL A 91 -10.63 -0.38 -14.56
CA VAL A 91 -12.07 -0.48 -14.29
C VAL A 91 -12.52 -1.89 -13.94
N LEU A 92 -11.68 -2.88 -14.19
CA LEU A 92 -11.86 -4.24 -13.74
C LEU A 92 -11.02 -4.42 -12.47
N ASN A 93 -11.46 -5.19 -11.49
CA ASN A 93 -10.76 -5.44 -10.22
C ASN A 93 -9.38 -6.13 -10.42
N GLN A 94 -8.41 -5.45 -11.03
CA GLN A 94 -7.12 -6.00 -11.47
C GLN A 94 -5.99 -5.80 -10.46
N LYS A 95 -6.27 -5.32 -9.24
CA LYS A 95 -5.35 -5.68 -8.15
C LYS A 95 -5.52 -7.18 -7.97
N SER A 96 -4.45 -7.94 -8.21
CA SER A 96 -4.44 -9.35 -7.85
C SER A 96 -4.84 -9.48 -6.38
N GLU A 97 -5.45 -10.60 -5.99
CA GLU A 97 -5.83 -10.83 -4.59
C GLU A 97 -4.62 -10.64 -3.66
N LEU A 98 -3.42 -11.00 -4.14
CA LEU A 98 -2.14 -10.76 -3.48
C LEU A 98 -1.82 -9.26 -3.32
N GLN A 99 -2.00 -8.44 -4.35
CA GLN A 99 -1.80 -6.98 -4.24
C GLN A 99 -2.81 -6.37 -3.26
N ARG A 100 -4.06 -6.83 -3.29
CA ARG A 100 -5.10 -6.40 -2.35
C ARG A 100 -4.75 -6.80 -0.91
N ALA A 101 -4.18 -8.00 -0.72
CA ALA A 101 -3.71 -8.46 0.58
C ALA A 101 -2.50 -7.65 1.08
N TYR A 102 -1.52 -7.34 0.22
CA TYR A 102 -0.38 -6.49 0.57
C TYR A 102 -0.81 -5.08 0.95
N ASP A 103 -1.71 -4.47 0.17
CA ASP A 103 -2.22 -3.13 0.47
C ASP A 103 -2.99 -3.13 1.82
N LYS A 104 -3.82 -4.15 2.06
CA LYS A 104 -4.53 -4.33 3.33
C LYS A 104 -3.59 -4.56 4.51
N GLN A 105 -2.49 -5.29 4.32
CA GLN A 105 -1.49 -5.50 5.36
C GLN A 105 -0.73 -4.20 5.67
N LYS A 106 -0.36 -3.43 4.64
CA LYS A 106 0.30 -2.14 4.78
C LYS A 106 -0.59 -1.13 5.52
N GLU A 107 -1.88 -1.10 5.19
CA GLU A 107 -2.87 -0.28 5.90
C GLU A 107 -3.00 -0.67 7.37
N ARG A 108 -3.07 -1.98 7.69
CA ARG A 108 -3.09 -2.45 9.08
C ARG A 108 -1.85 -2.06 9.85
N HIS A 109 -0.67 -2.11 9.24
CA HIS A 109 0.59 -1.68 9.87
C HIS A 109 0.58 -0.18 10.14
N ALA A 110 0.20 0.64 9.16
CA ALA A 110 0.12 2.09 9.31
C ALA A 110 -0.91 2.50 10.38
N ALA A 111 -2.06 1.82 10.44
CA ALA A 111 -3.07 2.07 11.47
C ALA A 111 -2.59 1.67 12.87
N ALA A 112 -1.83 0.57 13.00
CA ALA A 112 -1.24 0.16 14.28
C ALA A 112 -0.17 1.16 14.77
N GLU A 113 0.61 1.76 13.85
CA GLU A 113 1.55 2.82 14.17
C GLU A 113 0.86 4.13 14.59
N GLN A 114 -0.31 4.44 14.05
CA GLN A 114 -1.06 5.67 14.38
C GLN A 114 -1.91 5.57 15.64
N HIS A 115 -2.37 4.35 16.01
CA HIS A 115 -3.30 4.14 17.12
C HIS A 115 -2.73 3.44 18.36
N SER A 116 -1.41 3.22 18.47
CA SER A 116 -0.81 2.66 19.69
C SER A 116 -0.15 3.73 20.57
N PRO A 117 -0.80 4.16 21.67
CA PRO A 117 -0.11 4.74 22.81
C PRO A 117 0.28 3.60 23.75
N GLU A 118 1.36 2.86 23.43
CA GLU A 118 2.16 1.96 24.30
C GLU A 118 2.96 1.00 23.39
N PRO A 119 4.19 0.62 23.75
CA PRO A 119 5.11 -0.09 22.88
C PRO A 119 4.65 -1.54 22.70
N ASP A 120 3.91 -1.80 21.63
CA ASP A 120 3.65 -3.16 21.17
C ASP A 120 4.96 -3.78 20.68
N LEU A 121 5.56 -4.48 21.62
CA LEU A 121 6.48 -5.60 21.54
C LEU A 121 6.27 -6.44 20.27
N GLY A 122 6.78 -5.92 19.16
CA GLY A 122 6.67 -6.50 17.83
C GLY A 122 6.91 -8.01 17.84
N ALA A 123 5.91 -8.72 17.30
CA ALA A 123 5.86 -10.16 17.18
C ALA A 123 7.22 -10.76 16.78
N GLY A 124 7.89 -11.39 17.75
CA GLY A 124 9.20 -12.01 17.58
C GLY A 124 10.20 -11.63 18.69
N LEU A 125 11.49 -11.74 18.37
CA LEU A 125 12.62 -11.51 19.28
C LEU A 125 12.57 -10.14 19.99
N LYS A 126 11.97 -9.14 19.34
CA LYS A 126 11.78 -7.78 19.88
C LYS A 126 10.77 -7.77 21.04
N GLY A 127 9.74 -8.61 20.98
CA GLY A 127 8.79 -8.75 22.07
C GLY A 127 9.35 -9.49 23.28
N GLU A 128 10.11 -10.56 23.07
CA GLU A 128 10.78 -11.27 24.18
C GLU A 128 11.85 -10.40 24.84
N LEU A 129 12.65 -9.67 24.04
CA LEU A 129 13.64 -8.75 24.57
C LEU A 129 12.99 -7.63 25.42
N GLY A 130 11.88 -7.06 24.95
CA GLY A 130 11.18 -6.04 25.72
C GLY A 130 10.58 -6.58 27.02
N ARG A 131 10.06 -7.82 27.02
CA ARG A 131 9.63 -8.51 28.24
C ARG A 131 10.78 -8.64 29.26
N VAL A 132 11.96 -9.07 28.80
CA VAL A 132 13.16 -9.21 29.66
C VAL A 132 13.66 -7.86 30.18
N ILE A 133 13.59 -6.79 29.37
CA ILE A 133 13.96 -5.44 29.79
C ILE A 133 13.02 -4.95 30.91
N MET A 134 11.71 -5.13 30.74
CA MET A 134 10.72 -4.75 31.74
C MET A 134 10.89 -5.52 33.05
N GLU A 135 11.11 -6.84 32.97
CA GLU A 135 11.35 -7.69 34.13
C GLU A 135 12.60 -7.25 34.92
N ARG A 136 13.69 -6.90 34.22
CA ARG A 136 14.91 -6.37 34.85
C ARG A 136 14.68 -5.00 35.47
N ALA A 137 13.92 -4.11 34.82
CA ALA A 137 13.62 -2.79 35.34
C ALA A 137 12.83 -2.88 36.66
N GLN A 138 11.78 -3.73 36.69
CA GLN A 138 11.00 -3.99 37.91
C GLN A 138 11.85 -4.57 39.03
N LYS A 139 12.74 -5.52 38.71
CA LYS A 139 13.65 -6.09 39.71
C LYS A 139 14.63 -5.05 40.28
N HIS A 140 15.12 -4.15 39.43
CA HIS A 140 16.00 -3.06 39.86
C HIS A 140 15.25 -2.05 40.75
N GLU A 141 14.01 -1.70 40.41
CA GLU A 141 13.17 -0.82 41.23
C GLU A 141 12.85 -1.43 42.59
N ALA A 142 12.46 -2.71 42.63
CA ALA A 142 12.21 -3.41 43.90
C ALA A 142 13.47 -3.52 44.78
N ALA A 143 14.65 -3.69 44.17
CA ALA A 143 15.92 -3.68 44.90
C ALA A 143 16.26 -2.28 45.45
N ALA A 144 16.02 -1.22 44.67
CA ALA A 144 16.22 0.15 45.11
C ALA A 144 15.26 0.53 46.25
N GLN A 145 14.00 0.10 46.21
CA GLN A 145 13.04 0.33 47.29
C GLN A 145 13.46 -0.39 48.58
N LYS A 146 13.94 -1.64 48.50
CA LYS A 146 14.47 -2.37 49.66
C LYS A 146 15.70 -1.69 50.28
N GLN A 147 16.63 -1.22 49.46
CA GLN A 147 17.80 -0.50 49.97
C GLN A 147 17.41 0.82 50.66
N ASN A 148 16.42 1.55 50.16
CA ASN A 148 15.93 2.75 50.84
C ASN A 148 15.23 2.40 52.16
N ALA A 149 14.44 1.33 52.20
CA ALA A 149 13.80 0.86 53.43
C ALA A 149 14.84 0.44 54.49
N ASP A 150 15.88 -0.31 54.12
CA ASP A 150 16.95 -0.72 55.04
C ASP A 150 17.75 0.48 55.57
N VAL A 151 18.00 1.50 54.72
CA VAL A 151 18.68 2.74 55.12
C VAL A 151 17.81 3.59 56.05
N ASP A 152 16.50 3.64 55.83
CA ASP A 152 15.58 4.36 56.72
C ASP A 152 15.45 3.66 58.08
N ASP A 153 15.43 2.32 58.12
CA ASP A 153 15.40 1.55 59.36
C ASP A 153 16.69 1.71 60.18
N GLU A 154 17.86 1.72 59.51
CA GLU A 154 19.15 2.03 60.18
C GLU A 154 19.20 3.47 60.70
N ARG A 155 18.66 4.45 59.95
CA ARG A 155 18.57 5.85 60.42
C ARG A 155 17.67 6.00 61.64
N GLN A 156 16.61 5.22 61.70
CA GLN A 156 15.66 5.24 62.81
C GLN A 156 16.25 4.64 64.11
N TYR A 157 17.24 3.75 64.00
CA TYR A 157 17.93 3.15 65.16
C TYR A 157 19.07 4.02 65.73
N VAL A 158 19.47 5.11 65.06
CA VAL A 158 20.56 5.98 65.54
C VAL A 158 20.08 6.85 66.70
N ASN A 159 20.69 6.67 67.88
CA ASN A 159 20.40 7.49 69.07
C ASN A 159 20.58 9.00 68.76
N PRO A 160 19.56 9.84 69.04
CA PRO A 160 19.51 11.24 68.62
C PRO A 160 20.66 12.10 69.15
N GLU A 161 21.28 11.73 70.27
CA GLU A 161 22.46 12.45 70.80
C GLU A 161 23.65 12.40 69.83
N TYR A 162 23.85 11.27 69.13
CA TYR A 162 24.93 11.15 68.14
C TYR A 162 24.70 12.00 66.89
N LEU A 163 23.44 12.15 66.47
CA LEU A 163 23.07 13.03 65.36
C LEU A 163 23.37 14.49 65.69
N ASN A 164 23.08 14.90 66.93
CA ASN A 164 23.33 16.26 67.43
C ASN A 164 24.83 16.58 67.53
N VAL A 165 25.64 15.66 68.07
CA VAL A 165 27.10 15.83 68.14
C VAL A 165 27.71 15.92 66.73
N ARG A 166 27.27 15.06 65.80
CA ARG A 166 27.73 15.10 64.41
C ARG A 166 27.35 16.39 63.68
N ALA A 167 26.15 16.93 63.93
CA ALA A 167 25.72 18.20 63.36
C ALA A 167 26.61 19.37 63.86
N LYS A 168 26.87 19.42 65.17
CA LYS A 168 27.76 20.41 65.79
C LYS A 168 29.19 20.34 65.24
N LEU A 169 29.71 19.13 65.05
CA LEU A 169 31.04 18.93 64.45
C LEU A 169 31.08 19.36 62.98
N ARG A 170 30.03 19.11 62.20
CA ARG A 170 29.96 19.56 60.79
C ARG A 170 29.95 21.07 60.67
N THR A 171 29.21 21.77 61.52
CA THR A 171 29.21 23.25 61.54
C THR A 171 30.54 23.82 62.01
N ALA A 172 31.25 23.12 62.89
CA ALA A 172 32.58 23.55 63.38
C ALA A 172 33.73 23.29 62.38
N HIS A 173 33.51 22.44 61.37
CA HIS A 173 34.51 22.07 60.36
C HIS A 173 34.16 22.51 58.94
N ALA A 174 33.11 23.32 58.77
CA ALA A 174 32.81 23.94 57.48
C ALA A 174 33.82 25.08 57.22
N PRO A 175 34.61 25.04 56.14
CA PRO A 175 35.45 26.16 55.74
C PRO A 175 34.54 27.30 55.24
N ASN A 176 34.81 28.53 55.69
CA ASN A 176 34.19 29.76 55.16
C ASN A 176 34.57 30.00 53.69
#